data_AF-A0A4Q3YI54-F1
#
_entry.id   AF-A0A4Q3YI54-F1
#
_cell.length_a   1.000
_cell.length_b   1.000
_cell.length_c   1.000
_cell.angle_alpha   90.00
_cell.angle_beta   90.00
_cell.angle_gamma   90.00
#
_symmetry.space_group_name_H-M   'P 1'
#
loop_
_entity.id
_entity.type
_entity.pdbx_description
1 polymer ?
#
loop_
_entity_poly.entity_id
_entity_poly.type
_entity_poly.pdbx_seq_one_letter_code
_entity_poly.pdbx_strand_id
1 'polypeptide(L)'
;MKNRLLVALGALLVAMPVAHAQDNVVNVYNWSDYIAEDTVAKFEAETGIKVNYDVFDSNELVEAKLLAGASGYDVVVPSGFFL
;
A
#
# COMPACT_ATOMS: atom_id res chain seq x y z
N MET A 1 -20.60 -31.23 -34.74
CA MET A 1 -20.81 -30.78 -33.34
C MET A 1 -19.49 -30.62 -32.57
N LYS A 2 -18.48 -31.49 -32.76
CA LYS A 2 -17.15 -31.37 -32.13
C LYS A 2 -16.43 -30.03 -32.38
N ASN A 3 -16.51 -29.46 -33.59
CA ASN A 3 -15.83 -28.20 -33.91
C ASN A 3 -16.49 -26.95 -33.29
N ARG A 4 -17.77 -27.02 -32.90
CA ARG A 4 -18.46 -25.90 -32.23
C ARG A 4 -18.12 -25.85 -30.73
N LEU A 5 -17.81 -27.00 -30.14
CA LEU A 5 -17.40 -27.11 -28.74
C LEU A 5 -15.99 -26.54 -28.51
N LEU A 6 -15.09 -26.70 -29.50
CA LEU A 6 -13.73 -26.13 -29.46
C LEU A 6 -13.73 -24.59 -29.52
N VAL A 7 -14.64 -23.99 -30.29
CA VAL A 7 -14.76 -22.51 -30.38
C VAL A 7 -15.34 -21.91 -29.10
N ALA A 8 -16.28 -22.60 -28.44
CA ALA A 8 -16.85 -22.15 -27.17
C ALA A 8 -15.85 -22.19 -26.01
N LEU A 9 -14.87 -23.12 -26.04
CA LEU A 9 -13.83 -23.23 -25.01
C LEU A 9 -12.77 -22.12 -25.15
N GLY A 10 -12.45 -21.71 -26.37
CA GLY A 10 -11.51 -20.61 -26.64
C GLY A 10 -12.04 -19.23 -26.22
N ALA A 11 -13.35 -19.01 -26.29
CA ALA A 11 -13.98 -17.75 -25.90
C ALA A 11 -14.03 -17.53 -24.37
N LEU A 12 -13.93 -18.59 -23.57
CA LEU A 12 -14.01 -18.50 -22.11
C LEU A 12 -12.68 -18.06 -21.45
N LEU A 13 -11.54 -18.23 -22.14
CA LEU A 13 -10.22 -17.88 -21.63
C LEU A 13 -9.92 -16.38 -21.66
N VAL A 14 -10.67 -15.58 -22.44
CA VAL A 14 -10.42 -14.14 -22.61
C VAL A 14 -11.14 -13.29 -21.53
N ALA A 15 -12.04 -13.90 -20.74
CA ALA A 15 -12.85 -13.19 -19.75
C ALA A 15 -12.37 -13.35 -18.30
N MET A 16 -11.16 -13.88 -18.07
CA MET A 16 -10.62 -13.92 -16.71
C MET A 16 -10.19 -12.50 -16.32
N PRO A 17 -10.68 -11.94 -15.21
CA PRO A 17 -10.14 -10.69 -14.68
C PRO A 17 -8.66 -10.91 -14.43
N VAL A 18 -7.81 -10.12 -15.07
CA VAL A 18 -6.40 -10.04 -14.69
C VAL A 18 -6.41 -9.46 -13.28
N ALA A 19 -6.08 -10.30 -12.30
CA ALA A 19 -5.83 -9.81 -10.95
C ALA A 19 -4.62 -8.88 -11.04
N HIS A 20 -4.88 -7.57 -11.09
CA HIS A 20 -3.85 -6.59 -10.86
C HIS A 20 -3.41 -6.77 -9.41
N ALA A 21 -2.22 -7.33 -9.23
CA ALA A 21 -1.57 -7.30 -7.93
C ALA A 21 -1.52 -5.82 -7.51
N GLN A 22 -2.11 -5.51 -6.36
CA GLN A 22 -1.99 -4.20 -5.75
C GLN A 22 -0.48 -3.92 -5.62
N ASP A 23 -0.03 -2.72 -6.01
CA ASP A 23 1.39 -2.38 -5.94
C ASP A 23 1.91 -2.74 -4.56
N ASN A 24 3.02 -3.48 -4.50
CA ASN A 24 3.56 -4.05 -3.27
C ASN A 24 4.25 -2.94 -2.45
N VAL A 25 3.47 -1.96 -2.00
CA VAL A 25 3.90 -0.71 -1.38
C VAL A 25 3.13 -0.52 -0.07
N VAL A 26 3.84 -0.12 0.99
CA VAL A 26 3.25 0.38 2.25
C VAL A 26 3.53 1.88 2.39
N ASN A 27 2.50 2.66 2.68
CA ASN A 27 2.57 4.09 2.89
C ASN A 27 2.64 4.37 4.40
N VAL A 28 3.75 4.93 4.86
CA VAL A 28 4.03 5.17 6.27
C VAL A 28 4.16 6.67 6.52
N TYR A 29 3.54 7.15 7.60
CA TYR A 29 3.70 8.53 8.07
C TYR A 29 4.15 8.51 9.54
N ASN A 30 5.37 8.98 9.80
CA ASN A 30 5.99 8.93 11.13
C ASN A 30 6.62 10.28 11.51
N TRP A 31 7.10 10.41 12.74
CA TRP A 31 7.89 11.55 13.16
C TRP A 31 9.20 11.68 12.37
N SER A 32 9.60 12.92 12.10
CA SER A 32 10.94 13.23 11.60
C SER A 32 12.03 12.73 12.57
N ASP A 33 13.15 12.25 12.03
CA ASP A 33 14.31 11.73 12.78
C ASP A 33 13.99 10.59 13.78
N TYR A 34 12.92 9.82 13.55
CA TYR A 34 12.42 8.82 14.51
C TYR A 34 12.63 7.35 14.09
N ILE A 35 13.41 7.11 13.04
CA ILE A 35 13.77 5.76 12.57
C ILE A 35 15.25 5.74 12.18
N ALA A 36 15.90 4.59 12.34
CA ALA A 36 17.29 4.45 11.89
C ALA A 36 17.37 4.46 10.35
N GLU A 37 18.42 5.08 9.81
CA GLU A 37 18.62 5.32 8.37
C GLU A 37 18.51 4.06 7.50
N ASP A 38 18.83 2.89 8.05
CA ASP A 38 18.87 1.62 7.32
C ASP A 38 17.59 0.77 7.46
N THR A 39 16.62 1.20 8.29
CA THR A 39 15.47 0.36 8.62
C THR A 39 14.56 0.13 7.42
N VAL A 40 14.28 1.18 6.64
CA VAL A 40 13.46 1.08 5.43
C VAL A 40 14.15 0.18 4.41
N ALA A 41 15.44 0.42 4.14
CA ALA A 41 16.20 -0.36 3.16
C ALA A 41 16.25 -1.86 3.51
N LYS A 42 16.46 -2.19 4.80
CA LYS A 42 16.42 -3.58 5.28
C LYS A 42 15.05 -4.21 5.13
N PHE A 43 13.99 -3.49 5.52
CA PHE A 43 12.62 -3.97 5.35
C PHE A 43 12.28 -4.26 3.89
N GLU A 44 12.64 -3.36 2.97
CA GLU A 44 12.41 -3.59 1.54
C GLU A 44 13.19 -4.80 1.01
N ALA A 45 14.44 -4.98 1.46
CA ALA A 45 15.28 -6.10 1.05
C ALA A 45 14.78 -7.46 1.56
N GLU A 46 14.25 -7.50 2.80
CA GLU A 46 13.74 -8.73 3.41
C GLU A 46 12.36 -9.14 2.87
N THR A 47 11.50 -8.18 2.58
CA THR A 47 10.09 -8.45 2.25
C THR A 47 9.76 -8.29 0.77
N GLY A 48 10.57 -7.54 0.02
CA GLY A 48 10.24 -7.11 -1.33
C GLY A 48 9.10 -6.07 -1.39
N ILE A 49 8.62 -5.58 -0.24
CA ILE A 49 7.60 -4.53 -0.14
C ILE A 49 8.30 -3.18 -0.17
N LYS A 50 7.85 -2.29 -1.05
CA LYS A 50 8.32 -0.91 -1.12
C LYS A 50 7.71 -0.05 -0.03
N VAL A 51 8.46 0.92 0.46
CA VAL A 51 7.97 1.85 1.48
C VAL A 51 7.93 3.25 0.90
N ASN A 52 6.74 3.83 0.85
CA ASN A 52 6.60 5.28 0.71
C ASN A 52 6.61 5.87 2.12
N TYR A 53 7.67 6.59 2.47
CA TYR A 53 7.91 7.06 3.84
C TYR A 53 7.86 8.59 3.92
N ASP A 54 6.79 9.11 4.52
CA ASP A 54 6.65 10.52 4.81
C ASP A 54 6.91 10.80 6.29
N VAL A 55 7.30 12.05 6.58
CA VAL A 55 7.55 12.51 7.94
C VAL A 55 6.69 13.71 8.33
N PHE A 56 6.35 13.80 9.62
CA PHE A 56 5.72 14.96 10.25
C PHE A 56 6.48 15.41 11.49
N ASP A 57 6.22 16.66 11.90
CA ASP A 57 6.85 17.34 13.04
C ASP A 57 5.84 17.78 14.12
N SER A 58 4.53 17.57 13.89
CA SER A 58 3.48 17.86 14.87
C SER A 58 2.30 16.89 14.77
N ASN A 59 1.60 16.71 15.89
CA ASN A 59 0.40 15.88 15.93
C ASN A 59 -0.74 16.55 15.15
N GLU A 60 -0.85 17.88 15.21
CA GLU A 60 -1.88 18.66 14.52
C GLU A 60 -1.91 18.40 13.01
N LEU A 61 -0.74 18.23 12.39
CA LEU A 61 -0.65 17.90 10.97
C LEU A 61 -1.16 16.49 10.65
N VAL A 62 -0.86 15.50 11.50
CA VAL A 62 -1.36 14.14 11.28
C VAL A 62 -2.86 14.03 11.56
N GLU A 63 -3.39 14.73 12.57
CA GLU A 63 -4.85 14.80 12.81
C GLU A 63 -5.58 15.32 11.59
N ALA A 64 -5.13 16.46 11.06
CA ALA A 64 -5.83 17.15 9.99
C ALA A 64 -5.94 16.24 8.77
N LYS A 65 -4.86 15.50 8.45
CA LYS A 65 -4.87 14.51 7.36
C LYS A 65 -5.79 13.31 7.65
N LEU A 66 -5.80 12.80 8.89
CA LEU A 66 -6.65 11.66 9.25
C LEU A 66 -8.15 12.04 9.26
N LEU A 67 -8.50 13.20 9.83
CA LEU A 67 -9.87 13.71 9.91
C LEU A 67 -10.44 14.10 8.55
N ALA A 68 -9.60 14.57 7.62
CA ALA A 68 -10.01 14.81 6.24
C ALA A 68 -10.47 13.53 5.52
N GLY A 69 -10.10 12.36 6.05
CA GLY A 69 -10.40 11.06 5.46
C GLY A 69 -9.49 10.75 4.27
N ALA A 70 -9.52 9.50 3.80
CA ALA A 70 -8.69 9.03 2.68
C ALA A 70 -7.22 9.48 2.78
N SER A 71 -6.63 9.32 3.98
CA SER A 71 -5.30 9.86 4.31
C SER A 71 -4.19 9.38 3.37
N GLY A 72 -4.39 8.23 2.72
CA GLY A 72 -3.42 7.61 1.83
C GLY A 72 -2.30 6.86 2.55
N TYR A 73 -2.38 6.72 3.87
CA TYR A 73 -1.39 6.00 4.68
C TYR A 73 -1.96 4.71 5.26
N ASP A 74 -1.14 3.67 5.23
CA ASP A 74 -1.42 2.36 5.81
C ASP A 74 -1.01 2.29 7.29
N VAL A 75 0.07 3.01 7.64
CA VAL A 75 0.61 3.09 9.00
C VAL A 75 0.86 4.54 9.37
N VAL A 76 0.35 4.98 10.51
CA VAL A 76 0.58 6.30 11.10
C VAL A 76 1.01 6.16 12.56
N VAL A 77 1.89 7.06 13.04
CA VAL A 77 2.49 6.96 14.39
C VAL A 77 2.23 8.24 15.24
N PRO A 78 0.97 8.61 15.51
CA PRO A 78 0.66 9.76 16.36
C PRO A 78 0.99 9.50 17.84
N SER A 79 1.07 10.56 18.63
CA SER A 79 1.19 10.45 20.09
C SER A 79 -0.11 9.96 20.73
N GLY A 80 -0.02 9.12 21.77
CA GLY A 80 -1.18 8.45 22.37
C GLY A 80 -2.21 9.36 23.06
N PHE A 81 -1.90 10.63 23.36
CA PHE A 81 -2.89 11.59 23.88
C PHE A 81 -3.74 12.25 22.79
N PHE A 82 -3.47 11.93 21.53
CA PHE A 82 -3.97 12.67 20.38
C PHE A 82 -4.95 11.84 19.52
N LEU A 83 -5.09 10.54 19.80
CA LEU A 83 -6.14 9.65 19.29
C LEU A 83 -7.00 9.16 20.47
#